data_AF-A0A7C8JH13-F1
#
_entry.id   AF-A0A7C8JH13-F1
#
_cell.length_a   1.000
_cell.length_b   1.000
_cell.length_c   1.000
_cell.angle_alpha   90.00
_cell.angle_beta   90.00
_cell.angle_gamma   90.00
#
_symmetry.space_group_name_H-M   'P 1'
#
loop_
_entity.id
_entity.type
_entity.pdbx_description
1 polymer ?
#
loop_
_entity_poly.entity_id
_entity_poly.type
_entity_poly.pdbx_seq_one_letter_code
_entity_poly.pdbx_strand_id
1 'polypeptide(L)'
;MVQTTSRSSAAEGDEETAVPSPSSSTETSPLLTPNNIDQRTPTHRSSLKRRIRTLPVATTITTTLAALLSVFFFSILIYLVVTKHPAHNKNNNNNNNGHQNLSDHLITAKNGAVASDVEVCSTIGVDILKLKNGTAVDAAIATALCIGVVNMYASGIGGGGFMVIRHQNGSSKTVNFREMAPGAAWKDMYNSDPMLAQRGGLAVGIPGEIDGYWKAWKMYSRVRWEDLFEPSIRLCEEGVRVTRYLARRIDVEKGWLRSADKREWGFLFRKGTDEFLKEGEVMYRPALGKTLRVIAEKGLDGFYKGGVAKSLVKFVREKGGILTLEDLEAYESDVEETAKAWAFGREILTCKAPCSGPVLIEGLNIAEGLDMSNDRSGLVTHRIIETMKWLSAGRTELGDPFDSDVSNVARVAEIQSKQFAAMVRRNISDIRTYGWKHYNPSYEFKEDHGTSHMSALDSDGMAVALTTTVNVYFGARICDPET
;
A
#
# COMPACT_ATOMS: atom_id res chain seq x y z
N MET A 1 5.15 1.13 59.38
CA MET A 1 4.56 2.39 59.92
C MET A 1 3.88 3.07 58.74
N VAL A 2 2.58 2.85 58.46
CA VAL A 2 1.39 3.42 59.15
C VAL A 2 1.47 4.96 59.06
N GLN A 3 0.64 5.69 58.31
CA GLN A 3 -0.82 5.90 58.39
C GLN A 3 -1.23 6.75 57.15
N THR A 4 -2.15 6.38 56.26
CA THR A 4 -3.62 6.62 56.26
C THR A 4 -4.15 7.88 56.97
N THR A 5 -4.83 8.75 56.21
CA THR A 5 -6.12 9.36 56.60
C THR A 5 -6.94 9.78 55.38
N SER A 6 -8.23 9.43 55.44
CA SER A 6 -9.34 9.76 54.54
C SER A 6 -10.32 10.74 55.23
N ARG A 7 -11.15 11.44 54.44
CA ARG A 7 -12.50 12.04 54.70
C ARG A 7 -12.80 12.98 53.52
N SER A 8 -13.81 12.85 52.64
CA SER A 8 -15.28 12.63 52.69
C SER A 8 -16.14 13.89 52.91
N SER A 9 -17.19 14.00 52.07
CA SER A 9 -18.43 14.81 52.12
C SER A 9 -18.37 16.23 51.55
N ALA A 10 -19.43 16.83 50.96
CA ALA A 10 -20.66 16.45 50.24
C ALA A 10 -21.49 17.76 50.11
N ALA A 11 -22.28 17.89 49.02
CA ALA A 11 -23.45 18.80 48.85
C ALA A 11 -23.14 20.32 48.84
N GLU A 12 -23.87 21.25 48.20
CA GLU A 12 -25.11 21.32 47.40
C GLU A 12 -25.17 22.78 46.88
N GLY A 13 -25.95 23.09 45.82
CA GLY A 13 -26.38 24.47 45.56
C GLY A 13 -26.58 24.84 44.09
N ASP A 14 -27.82 24.68 43.64
CA ASP A 14 -28.41 25.11 42.37
C ASP A 14 -28.40 26.63 42.16
N GLU A 15 -28.40 27.08 40.89
CA GLU A 15 -29.38 28.09 40.46
C GLU A 15 -29.64 28.07 38.95
N GLU A 16 -30.93 28.02 38.64
CA GLU A 16 -31.62 27.89 37.37
C GLU A 16 -32.07 29.28 36.90
N THR A 17 -31.93 29.64 35.62
CA THR A 17 -32.84 30.61 34.98
C THR A 17 -33.01 30.36 33.48
N ALA A 18 -34.24 30.60 33.04
CA ALA A 18 -34.89 29.99 31.90
C ALA A 18 -34.89 30.82 30.60
N VAL A 19 -35.26 30.09 29.55
CA VAL A 19 -35.63 30.37 28.14
C VAL A 19 -36.47 31.66 27.91
N PRO A 20 -36.54 32.19 26.67
CA PRO A 20 -37.66 31.78 25.80
C PRO A 20 -37.28 31.58 24.31
N SER A 21 -37.98 30.62 23.68
CA SER A 21 -38.13 30.44 22.23
C SER A 21 -39.28 31.31 21.71
N PRO A 22 -39.41 31.53 20.38
CA PRO A 22 -40.38 30.74 19.63
C PRO A 22 -40.03 30.42 18.15
N SER A 23 -40.55 29.26 17.69
CA SER A 23 -41.16 28.90 16.37
C SER A 23 -40.72 29.65 15.08
N SER A 24 -40.56 29.07 13.89
CA SER A 24 -41.25 27.96 13.20
C SER A 24 -40.57 27.66 11.85
N SER A 25 -40.73 26.43 11.33
CA SER A 25 -40.74 26.02 9.88
C SER A 25 -39.56 26.46 8.99
N THR A 26 -38.89 25.63 8.19
CA THR A 26 -39.43 24.82 7.08
C THR A 26 -38.25 24.04 6.46
N GLU A 27 -38.57 22.98 5.73
CA GLU A 27 -37.66 22.09 4.98
C GLU A 27 -36.74 22.79 3.95
N THR A 28 -35.76 22.00 3.48
CA THR A 28 -35.02 22.08 2.20
C THR A 28 -33.68 22.84 2.16
N SER A 29 -32.59 22.06 2.05
CA SER A 29 -31.43 22.37 1.19
C SER A 29 -31.68 21.75 -0.20
N PRO A 30 -30.93 22.07 -1.29
CA PRO A 30 -29.81 23.01 -1.44
C PRO A 30 -29.93 23.92 -2.70
N LEU A 31 -28.98 24.84 -2.93
CA LEU A 31 -28.31 25.13 -4.22
C LEU A 31 -27.51 26.46 -4.12
N LEU A 32 -26.18 26.36 -4.19
CA LEU A 32 -25.30 27.51 -4.43
C LEU A 32 -24.90 27.50 -5.92
N THR A 33 -25.20 28.59 -6.61
CA THR A 33 -24.74 28.88 -7.97
C THR A 33 -23.42 29.65 -7.96
N PRO A 34 -22.55 29.51 -8.97
CA PRO A 34 -21.30 30.27 -9.06
C PRO A 34 -21.51 31.66 -9.70
N ASN A 35 -20.80 32.65 -9.16
CA ASN A 35 -20.76 34.03 -9.64
C ASN A 35 -20.09 34.20 -11.01
N ASN A 36 -20.65 35.15 -11.76
CA ASN A 36 -20.13 35.76 -12.99
C ASN A 36 -18.79 36.48 -12.77
N ILE A 37 -17.92 36.42 -13.77
CA ILE A 37 -16.83 37.39 -13.99
C ILE A 37 -17.13 38.19 -15.25
N ASP A 38 -16.80 39.46 -15.13
CA ASP A 38 -17.16 40.63 -15.92
C ASP A 38 -16.76 40.66 -17.40
N GLN A 39 -17.52 41.52 -18.10
CA GLN A 39 -17.37 41.97 -19.47
C GLN A 39 -16.11 42.82 -19.69
N ARG A 40 -15.56 42.80 -20.92
CA ARG A 40 -15.43 44.00 -21.80
C ARG A 40 -14.79 43.67 -23.16
N THR A 41 -15.55 43.97 -24.22
CA THR A 41 -15.17 44.11 -25.63
C THR A 41 -14.52 45.50 -25.89
N PRO A 42 -13.82 45.74 -27.02
CA PRO A 42 -14.52 46.29 -28.21
C PRO A 42 -13.98 45.92 -29.62
N THR A 43 -14.96 45.80 -30.52
CA THR A 43 -15.03 46.30 -31.92
C THR A 43 -14.11 45.78 -33.04
N HIS A 44 -14.73 45.20 -34.09
CA HIS A 44 -14.76 45.84 -35.43
C HIS A 44 -15.88 45.28 -36.32
N ARG A 45 -16.63 46.17 -36.98
CA ARG A 45 -17.61 45.86 -38.03
C ARG A 45 -16.89 45.55 -39.35
N SER A 46 -17.40 44.58 -40.10
CA SER A 46 -17.52 44.68 -41.57
C SER A 46 -18.61 43.77 -42.12
N SER A 47 -19.36 44.31 -43.07
CA SER A 47 -20.49 43.75 -43.78
C SER A 47 -20.08 42.73 -44.85
N LEU A 48 -20.83 41.63 -45.02
CA LEU A 48 -20.77 40.84 -46.25
C LEU A 48 -22.14 40.32 -46.67
N LYS A 49 -22.51 40.69 -47.91
CA LYS A 49 -23.74 40.38 -48.62
C LYS A 49 -23.87 38.87 -48.86
N ARG A 50 -25.03 38.29 -48.53
CA ARG A 50 -25.41 36.93 -48.91
C ARG A 50 -25.67 36.85 -50.42
N ARG A 51 -24.93 36.00 -51.12
CA ARG A 51 -25.22 35.56 -52.49
C ARG A 51 -25.56 34.07 -52.42
N ILE A 52 -26.81 33.72 -52.68
CA ILE A 52 -27.27 32.33 -52.78
C ILE A 52 -26.74 31.77 -54.11
N ARG A 53 -25.96 30.68 -54.05
CA ARG A 53 -25.58 29.87 -55.21
C ARG A 53 -26.17 28.47 -55.03
N THR A 54 -26.98 28.07 -55.99
CA THR A 54 -27.44 26.70 -56.19
C THR A 54 -26.28 25.82 -56.65
N LEU A 55 -26.07 24.66 -56.02
CA LEU A 55 -25.09 23.65 -56.42
C LEU A 55 -25.72 22.64 -57.41
N PRO A 56 -25.00 22.20 -58.45
CA PRO A 56 -25.52 21.25 -59.42
C PRO A 56 -25.49 19.82 -58.87
N VAL A 57 -26.55 19.06 -59.14
CA VAL A 57 -26.84 17.70 -58.67
C VAL A 57 -25.76 16.66 -59.03
N ALA A 58 -24.85 16.98 -59.96
CA ALA A 58 -23.79 16.07 -60.42
C ALA A 58 -22.63 15.84 -59.41
N THR A 59 -22.38 16.77 -58.47
CA THR A 59 -21.26 16.66 -57.51
C THR A 59 -21.59 15.79 -56.29
N THR A 60 -22.88 15.59 -56.02
CA THR A 60 -23.37 14.78 -54.89
C THR A 60 -23.33 13.28 -55.17
N ILE A 61 -23.41 12.87 -56.45
CA ILE A 61 -23.38 11.46 -56.87
C ILE A 61 -21.93 10.92 -56.88
N THR A 62 -20.96 11.73 -57.28
CA THR A 62 -19.54 11.31 -57.30
C THR A 62 -18.93 11.21 -55.91
N THR A 63 -19.32 12.08 -54.98
CA THR A 63 -18.87 12.06 -53.58
C THR A 63 -19.49 10.91 -52.78
N THR A 64 -20.76 10.58 -53.04
CA THR A 64 -21.41 9.41 -52.42
C THR A 64 -20.87 8.09 -52.96
N LEU A 65 -20.58 8.00 -54.27
CA LEU A 65 -19.96 6.81 -54.85
C LEU A 65 -18.52 6.59 -54.34
N ALA A 66 -17.74 7.66 -54.17
CA ALA A 66 -16.40 7.58 -53.59
C ALA A 66 -16.43 7.15 -52.10
N ALA A 67 -17.41 7.65 -51.32
CA ALA A 67 -17.60 7.23 -49.94
C ALA A 67 -18.00 5.74 -49.85
N LEU A 68 -18.92 5.28 -50.69
CA LEU A 68 -19.34 3.87 -50.74
C LEU A 68 -18.20 2.94 -51.18
N LEU A 69 -17.39 3.36 -52.16
CA LEU A 69 -16.19 2.61 -52.55
C LEU A 69 -15.17 2.56 -51.42
N SER A 70 -14.97 3.65 -50.68
CA SER A 70 -14.04 3.66 -49.54
C SER A 70 -14.48 2.70 -48.43
N VAL A 71 -15.78 2.65 -48.11
CA VAL A 71 -16.34 1.70 -47.14
C VAL A 71 -16.21 0.27 -47.67
N PHE A 72 -16.44 0.04 -48.95
CA PHE A 72 -16.29 -1.28 -49.58
C PHE A 72 -14.84 -1.78 -49.54
N PHE A 73 -13.86 -0.94 -49.88
CA PHE A 73 -12.44 -1.28 -49.78
C PHE A 73 -11.99 -1.47 -48.33
N PHE A 74 -12.49 -0.66 -47.39
CA PHE A 74 -12.20 -0.84 -45.96
C PHE A 74 -12.79 -2.16 -45.43
N SER A 75 -13.97 -2.54 -45.91
CA SER A 75 -14.62 -3.82 -45.58
C SER A 75 -13.84 -5.01 -46.15
N ILE A 76 -13.34 -4.91 -47.38
CA ILE A 76 -12.46 -5.92 -47.99
C ILE A 76 -11.13 -6.00 -47.25
N LEU A 77 -10.56 -4.86 -46.82
CA LEU A 77 -9.32 -4.84 -46.05
C LEU A 77 -9.50 -5.52 -44.69
N ILE A 78 -10.60 -5.23 -43.98
CA ILE A 78 -10.97 -5.94 -42.74
C ILE A 78 -11.17 -7.43 -43.01
N TYR A 79 -11.91 -7.79 -44.06
CA TYR A 79 -12.12 -9.18 -44.44
C TYR A 79 -10.79 -9.89 -44.75
N LEU A 80 -9.87 -9.26 -45.47
CA LEU A 80 -8.54 -9.81 -45.76
C LEU A 80 -7.66 -9.88 -44.51
N VAL A 81 -7.74 -8.93 -43.58
CA VAL A 81 -7.01 -8.99 -42.30
C VAL A 81 -7.57 -10.12 -41.41
N VAL A 82 -8.89 -10.29 -41.39
CA VAL A 82 -9.56 -11.36 -40.64
C VAL A 82 -9.34 -12.73 -41.26
N THR A 83 -9.21 -12.83 -42.59
CA THR A 83 -9.04 -14.11 -43.31
C THR A 83 -7.59 -14.50 -43.60
N LYS A 84 -6.64 -13.56 -43.66
CA LYS A 84 -5.19 -13.85 -43.80
C LYS A 84 -4.45 -14.03 -42.48
N HIS A 85 -5.05 -13.68 -41.34
CA HIS A 85 -4.61 -14.29 -40.10
C HIS A 85 -5.29 -15.65 -39.99
N PRO A 86 -4.59 -16.79 -40.20
CA PRO A 86 -5.12 -18.03 -39.71
C PRO A 86 -5.30 -17.84 -38.21
N ALA A 87 -6.54 -17.78 -37.76
CA ALA A 87 -6.86 -18.07 -36.38
C ALA A 87 -6.13 -19.37 -36.09
N HIS A 88 -5.11 -19.31 -35.23
CA HIS A 88 -4.42 -20.49 -34.77
C HIS A 88 -5.45 -21.23 -33.91
N ASN A 89 -6.28 -22.03 -34.58
CA ASN A 89 -7.27 -22.87 -33.97
C ASN A 89 -6.51 -24.03 -33.35
N LYS A 90 -5.90 -23.79 -32.18
CA LYS A 90 -5.69 -24.87 -31.23
C LYS A 90 -7.10 -25.31 -30.86
N ASN A 91 -7.51 -26.44 -31.43
CA ASN A 91 -8.52 -27.30 -30.83
C ASN A 91 -8.03 -27.70 -29.44
N ASN A 92 -8.16 -26.79 -28.48
CA ASN A 92 -8.31 -27.15 -27.09
C ASN A 92 -9.80 -27.36 -26.90
N ASN A 93 -10.23 -28.60 -27.09
CA ASN A 93 -11.39 -29.11 -26.37
C ASN A 93 -11.05 -29.12 -24.87
N ASN A 94 -10.91 -27.94 -24.28
CA ASN A 94 -10.97 -27.74 -22.85
C ASN A 94 -12.26 -26.97 -22.59
N ASN A 95 -13.36 -27.72 -22.59
CA ASN A 95 -14.48 -27.42 -21.70
C ASN A 95 -14.00 -27.61 -20.25
N ASN A 96 -12.99 -26.86 -19.84
CA ASN A 96 -12.69 -26.66 -18.43
C ASN A 96 -13.40 -25.38 -18.05
N ASN A 97 -14.64 -25.53 -17.59
CA ASN A 97 -15.16 -24.64 -16.56
C ASN A 97 -14.13 -24.66 -15.43
N GLY A 98 -13.17 -23.74 -15.49
CA GLY A 98 -11.99 -23.71 -14.65
C GLY A 98 -12.34 -23.30 -13.23
N HIS A 99 -13.07 -24.15 -12.52
CA HIS A 99 -12.82 -24.30 -11.10
C HIS A 99 -11.45 -24.95 -11.03
N GLN A 100 -10.38 -24.16 -10.96
CA GLN A 100 -9.10 -24.71 -10.52
C GLN A 100 -9.37 -25.37 -9.17
N ASN A 101 -9.06 -26.66 -9.07
CA ASN A 101 -9.34 -27.42 -7.87
C ASN A 101 -8.49 -26.81 -6.75
N LEU A 102 -9.13 -26.11 -5.80
CA LEU A 102 -8.45 -25.43 -4.68
C LEU A 102 -7.56 -26.40 -3.88
N SER A 103 -7.83 -27.71 -3.97
CA SER A 103 -7.01 -28.79 -3.42
C SER A 103 -5.57 -28.78 -3.93
N ASP A 104 -5.32 -28.35 -5.16
CA ASP A 104 -4.00 -28.49 -5.80
C ASP A 104 -3.00 -27.45 -5.27
N HIS A 105 -3.50 -26.39 -4.62
CA HIS A 105 -2.69 -25.32 -4.01
C HIS A 105 -2.75 -25.30 -2.48
N LEU A 106 -3.53 -26.21 -1.87
CA LEU A 106 -3.66 -26.28 -0.41
C LEU A 106 -2.46 -27.01 0.20
N ILE A 107 -1.62 -26.27 0.91
CA ILE A 107 -0.54 -26.84 1.72
C ILE A 107 -1.07 -27.14 3.12
N THR A 108 -0.90 -28.38 3.58
CA THR A 108 -1.22 -28.79 4.95
C THR A 108 0.07 -29.07 5.71
N ALA A 109 0.23 -28.44 6.88
CA ALA A 109 1.38 -28.62 7.76
C ALA A 109 0.92 -28.83 9.21
N LYS A 110 1.73 -29.55 10.01
CA LYS A 110 1.41 -29.89 11.41
C LYS A 110 2.06 -28.97 12.44
N ASN A 111 3.26 -28.45 12.15
CA ASN A 111 4.12 -27.77 13.12
C ASN A 111 4.25 -26.26 12.86
N GLY A 112 3.68 -25.76 11.77
CA GLY A 112 3.79 -24.37 11.37
C GLY A 112 3.81 -24.24 9.85
N ALA A 113 3.62 -23.02 9.37
CA ALA A 113 3.62 -22.68 7.95
C ALA A 113 4.07 -21.23 7.77
N VAL A 114 4.73 -20.96 6.65
CA VAL A 114 5.10 -19.60 6.24
C VAL A 114 4.66 -19.40 4.80
N ALA A 115 3.99 -18.28 4.53
CA ALA A 115 3.58 -17.86 3.21
C ALA A 115 4.11 -16.45 2.94
N SER A 116 4.77 -16.26 1.79
CA SER A 116 5.23 -14.96 1.29
C SER A 116 5.19 -14.94 -0.24
N ASP A 117 5.45 -13.76 -0.82
CA ASP A 117 5.56 -13.55 -2.27
C ASP A 117 6.90 -14.03 -2.86
N VAL A 118 7.82 -14.58 -2.04
CA VAL A 118 9.13 -15.09 -2.46
C VAL A 118 9.38 -16.49 -1.88
N GLU A 119 9.43 -17.50 -2.76
CA GLU A 119 9.59 -18.91 -2.39
C GLU A 119 10.80 -19.19 -1.47
N VAL A 120 11.98 -18.65 -1.81
CA VAL A 120 13.19 -18.84 -0.99
C VAL A 120 13.04 -18.19 0.40
N CYS A 121 12.29 -17.10 0.52
CA CYS A 121 12.07 -16.43 1.80
C CYS A 121 11.02 -17.15 2.67
N SER A 122 10.00 -17.76 2.05
CA SER A 122 9.11 -18.70 2.75
C SER A 122 9.89 -19.92 3.27
N THR A 123 10.81 -20.45 2.46
CA THR A 123 11.68 -21.57 2.85
C THR A 123 12.57 -21.19 4.04
N ILE A 124 13.20 -20.02 4.02
CA ILE A 124 13.99 -19.49 5.15
C ILE A 124 13.14 -19.38 6.41
N GLY A 125 11.92 -18.83 6.31
CA GLY A 125 11.01 -18.75 7.46
C GLY A 125 10.66 -20.12 8.03
N VAL A 126 10.40 -21.10 7.17
CA VAL A 126 10.17 -22.50 7.59
C VAL A 126 11.42 -23.10 8.26
N ASP A 127 12.62 -22.82 7.76
CA ASP A 127 13.86 -23.31 8.37
C ASP A 127 14.11 -22.68 9.74
N ILE A 128 13.73 -21.41 9.93
CA ILE A 128 13.71 -20.78 11.26
C ILE A 128 12.69 -21.44 12.19
N LEU A 129 11.48 -21.78 11.73
CA LEU A 129 10.52 -22.55 12.53
C LEU A 129 11.07 -23.93 12.95
N LYS A 130 11.94 -24.54 12.15
CA LYS A 130 12.58 -25.81 12.47
C LYS A 130 13.71 -25.68 13.49
N LEU A 131 14.25 -24.48 13.73
CA LEU A 131 15.19 -24.26 14.83
C LEU A 131 14.50 -24.61 16.14
N LYS A 132 15.29 -25.07 17.12
CA LYS A 132 14.74 -25.45 18.43
C LYS A 132 14.02 -24.23 19.04
N ASN A 133 12.70 -24.33 19.14
CA ASN A 133 11.78 -23.31 19.65
C ASN A 133 11.51 -22.10 18.73
N GLY A 134 11.84 -22.13 17.44
CA GLY A 134 11.52 -21.01 16.54
C GLY A 134 10.03 -20.64 16.56
N THR A 135 9.73 -19.34 16.69
CA THR A 135 8.34 -18.84 16.75
C THR A 135 7.87 -18.27 15.42
N ALA A 136 6.57 -18.00 15.30
CA ALA A 136 6.00 -17.34 14.13
C ALA A 136 6.60 -15.93 13.92
N VAL A 137 7.00 -15.24 15.00
CA VAL A 137 7.70 -13.95 14.93
C VAL A 137 9.12 -14.12 14.37
N ASP A 138 9.84 -15.15 14.81
CA ASP A 138 11.19 -15.46 14.31
C ASP A 138 11.17 -15.72 12.80
N ALA A 139 10.24 -16.58 12.38
CA ALA A 139 10.03 -16.88 10.97
C ALA A 139 9.64 -15.64 10.16
N ALA A 140 8.78 -14.78 10.72
CA ALA A 140 8.36 -13.55 10.06
C ALA A 140 9.49 -12.56 9.82
N ILE A 141 10.33 -12.33 10.85
CA ILE A 141 11.48 -11.42 10.73
C ILE A 141 12.48 -11.95 9.70
N ALA A 142 12.85 -13.23 9.77
CA ALA A 142 13.81 -13.81 8.84
C ALA A 142 13.30 -13.81 7.38
N THR A 143 12.01 -14.10 7.19
CA THR A 143 11.36 -14.00 5.87
C THR A 143 11.36 -12.56 5.36
N ALA A 144 11.03 -11.56 6.21
CA ALA A 144 11.01 -10.16 5.80
C ALA A 144 12.41 -9.63 5.44
N LEU A 145 13.45 -9.99 6.22
CA LEU A 145 14.85 -9.70 5.89
C LEU A 145 15.24 -10.28 4.52
N CYS A 146 14.85 -11.52 4.24
CA CYS A 146 15.08 -12.14 2.94
C CYS A 146 14.33 -11.42 1.81
N ILE A 147 13.07 -11.03 2.03
CA ILE A 147 12.28 -10.27 1.04
C ILE A 147 13.02 -8.96 0.71
N GLY A 148 13.58 -8.27 1.70
CA GLY A 148 14.40 -7.06 1.49
C GLY A 148 15.66 -7.29 0.64
N VAL A 149 16.19 -8.51 0.62
CA VAL A 149 17.30 -8.91 -0.28
C VAL A 149 16.79 -9.16 -1.69
N VAL A 150 15.70 -9.91 -1.85
CA VAL A 150 15.23 -10.45 -3.14
C VAL A 150 14.24 -9.53 -3.87
N ASN A 151 13.16 -9.13 -3.19
CA ASN A 151 12.13 -8.22 -3.69
C ASN A 151 12.37 -6.79 -3.16
N MET A 152 13.62 -6.31 -3.29
CA MET A 152 14.03 -4.99 -2.78
C MET A 152 13.25 -3.82 -3.38
N TYR A 153 12.63 -4.03 -4.54
CA TYR A 153 11.75 -3.05 -5.16
C TYR A 153 10.45 -2.81 -4.36
N ALA A 154 10.12 -3.69 -3.41
CA ALA A 154 8.89 -3.62 -2.61
C ALA A 154 9.16 -3.49 -1.11
N SER A 155 10.26 -4.01 -0.57
CA SER A 155 10.56 -3.92 0.86
C SER A 155 12.05 -3.90 1.15
N GLY A 156 12.43 -3.52 2.37
CA GLY A 156 13.78 -3.74 2.90
C GLY A 156 14.07 -2.77 4.03
N ILE A 157 15.19 -2.99 4.73
CA ILE A 157 15.59 -2.29 5.97
C ILE A 157 15.61 -0.75 5.90
N GLY A 158 15.52 -0.16 4.71
CA GLY A 158 15.34 1.28 4.48
C GLY A 158 13.87 1.76 4.47
N GLY A 159 12.90 0.89 4.76
CA GLY A 159 11.46 1.19 4.77
C GLY A 159 10.80 0.99 6.13
N GLY A 160 9.53 0.63 6.12
CA GLY A 160 8.71 0.43 7.31
C GLY A 160 7.51 -0.48 7.07
N GLY A 161 6.60 -0.55 8.04
CA GLY A 161 5.44 -1.44 7.95
C GLY A 161 4.74 -1.73 9.26
N PHE A 162 4.00 -2.83 9.27
CA PHE A 162 3.17 -3.25 10.40
C PHE A 162 3.24 -4.77 10.59
N MET A 163 3.32 -5.21 11.86
CA MET A 163 3.28 -6.62 12.23
C MET A 163 2.13 -6.84 13.22
N VAL A 164 1.11 -7.59 12.82
CA VAL A 164 0.02 -8.03 13.69
C VAL A 164 0.35 -9.42 14.21
N ILE A 165 0.37 -9.57 15.53
CA ILE A 165 0.78 -10.78 16.24
C ILE A 165 -0.39 -11.23 17.09
N ARG A 166 -0.78 -12.51 16.97
CA ARG A 166 -1.84 -13.12 17.77
C ARG A 166 -1.29 -14.36 18.46
N HIS A 167 -1.42 -14.43 19.77
CA HIS A 167 -1.11 -15.62 20.56
C HIS A 167 -2.25 -16.63 20.54
N GLN A 168 -1.92 -17.88 20.89
CA GLN A 168 -2.91 -18.96 21.04
C GLN A 168 -4.03 -18.61 22.02
N ASN A 169 -3.71 -17.92 23.13
CA ASN A 169 -4.66 -17.48 24.14
C ASN A 169 -5.60 -16.34 23.69
N GLY A 170 -5.48 -15.85 22.45
CA GLY A 170 -6.29 -14.78 21.88
C GLY A 170 -5.77 -13.36 22.15
N SER A 171 -4.77 -13.18 23.01
CA SER A 171 -4.10 -11.89 23.14
C SER A 171 -3.37 -11.53 21.85
N SER A 172 -3.32 -10.25 21.53
CA SER A 172 -2.79 -9.78 20.27
C SER A 172 -2.22 -8.37 20.37
N LYS A 173 -1.18 -8.11 19.58
CA LYS A 173 -0.49 -6.82 19.50
C LYS A 173 -0.23 -6.45 18.05
N THR A 174 -0.09 -5.16 17.81
CA THR A 174 0.47 -4.62 16.57
C THR A 174 1.80 -3.94 16.91
N VAL A 175 2.84 -4.26 16.14
CA VAL A 175 4.07 -3.46 16.09
C VAL A 175 3.97 -2.56 14.86
N ASN A 176 3.86 -1.26 15.07
CA ASN A 176 3.84 -0.23 14.05
C ASN A 176 5.26 0.34 13.90
N PHE A 177 5.93 -0.09 12.85
CA PHE A 177 7.26 0.41 12.46
C PHE A 177 7.15 1.21 11.17
N ARG A 178 6.08 2.01 11.06
CA ARG A 178 5.92 2.97 9.97
C ARG A 178 7.03 4.01 10.05
N GLU A 179 7.51 4.44 8.89
CA GLU A 179 8.50 5.49 8.79
C GLU A 179 7.94 6.81 9.33
N MET A 180 8.78 7.58 10.03
CA MET A 180 8.44 8.93 10.50
C MET A 180 9.09 9.99 9.60
N ALA A 181 8.49 11.16 9.47
CA ALA A 181 9.14 12.27 8.80
C ALA A 181 10.37 12.73 9.61
N PRO A 182 11.50 13.09 8.98
CA PRO A 182 12.62 13.73 9.69
C PRO A 182 12.17 14.98 10.42
N GLY A 183 12.77 15.31 11.57
CA GLY A 183 12.35 16.46 12.39
C GLY A 183 12.50 17.82 11.69
N ALA A 184 13.29 17.89 10.62
CA ALA A 184 13.41 19.06 9.76
C ALA A 184 12.33 19.17 8.67
N ALA A 185 11.37 18.24 8.59
CA ALA A 185 10.30 18.26 7.58
C ALA A 185 9.31 19.41 7.83
N TRP A 186 8.67 19.89 6.77
CA TRP A 186 7.69 20.99 6.86
C TRP A 186 6.57 20.83 5.84
N LYS A 187 5.41 21.44 6.14
CA LYS A 187 4.13 21.19 5.46
C LYS A 187 4.16 21.36 3.93
N ASP A 188 4.84 22.38 3.43
CA ASP A 188 4.86 22.77 2.02
C ASP A 188 6.16 22.42 1.29
N MET A 189 6.97 21.51 1.84
CA MET A 189 8.27 21.09 1.28
C MET A 189 8.21 20.51 -0.14
N TYR A 190 7.03 20.11 -0.60
CA TYR A 190 6.79 19.53 -1.92
C TYR A 190 5.99 20.43 -2.88
N ASN A 191 5.61 21.64 -2.47
CA ASN A 191 4.75 22.50 -3.29
C ASN A 191 5.41 22.93 -4.61
N SER A 192 6.73 23.09 -4.61
CA SER A 192 7.48 23.42 -5.82
C SER A 192 7.59 22.25 -6.80
N ASP A 193 7.68 21.01 -6.29
CA ASP A 193 7.76 19.79 -7.08
C ASP A 193 7.19 18.59 -6.29
N PRO A 194 5.95 18.16 -6.57
CA PRO A 194 5.34 17.01 -5.93
C PRO A 194 6.09 15.69 -6.15
N MET A 195 6.98 15.59 -7.14
CA MET A 195 7.78 14.39 -7.37
C MET A 195 8.83 14.17 -6.28
N LEU A 196 9.24 15.22 -5.56
CA LEU A 196 10.17 15.13 -4.44
C LEU A 196 9.59 14.35 -3.24
N ALA A 197 8.27 14.17 -3.17
CA ALA A 197 7.62 13.29 -2.21
C ALA A 197 7.76 11.79 -2.56
N GLN A 198 8.27 11.46 -3.76
CA GLN A 198 8.39 10.09 -4.24
C GLN A 198 9.82 9.71 -4.63
N ARG A 199 10.70 10.67 -4.91
CA ARG A 199 12.03 10.43 -5.47
C ARG A 199 13.08 11.34 -4.84
N GLY A 200 14.29 10.81 -4.68
CA GLY A 200 15.43 11.53 -4.10
C GLY A 200 15.41 11.55 -2.58
N GLY A 201 16.38 12.24 -1.98
CA GLY A 201 16.58 12.22 -0.54
C GLY A 201 15.43 12.85 0.25
N LEU A 202 14.67 13.77 -0.34
CA LEU A 202 13.54 14.43 0.33
C LEU A 202 12.36 13.48 0.56
N ALA A 203 12.23 12.42 -0.23
CA ALA A 203 11.19 11.40 -0.08
C ALA A 203 11.47 10.39 1.05
N VAL A 204 12.65 10.47 1.69
CA VAL A 204 13.10 9.47 2.67
C VAL A 204 12.53 9.81 4.05
N GLY A 205 11.67 8.92 4.56
CA GLY A 205 11.32 8.86 5.98
C GLY A 205 12.38 8.13 6.79
N ILE A 206 12.30 8.22 8.11
CA ILE A 206 13.19 7.53 9.04
C ILE A 206 12.85 6.01 9.00
N PRO A 207 13.77 5.12 8.57
CA PRO A 207 13.44 3.70 8.40
C PRO A 207 13.13 2.99 9.72
N GLY A 208 12.07 2.18 9.73
CA GLY A 208 11.52 1.58 10.94
C GLY A 208 11.68 0.07 11.08
N GLU A 209 11.91 -0.66 9.99
CA GLU A 209 11.88 -2.13 9.99
C GLU A 209 12.75 -2.76 11.10
N ILE A 210 13.99 -2.29 11.28
CA ILE A 210 14.93 -2.89 12.26
C ILE A 210 14.46 -2.69 13.71
N ASP A 211 13.96 -1.50 14.07
CA ASP A 211 13.43 -1.28 15.41
C ASP A 211 12.15 -2.11 15.67
N GLY A 212 11.23 -2.16 14.70
CA GLY A 212 10.04 -2.98 14.79
C GLY A 212 10.34 -4.47 14.97
N TYR A 213 11.29 -5.00 14.17
CA TYR A 213 11.74 -6.38 14.29
C TYR A 213 12.42 -6.64 15.63
N TRP A 214 13.22 -5.70 16.13
CA TRP A 214 13.87 -5.82 17.43
C TRP A 214 12.85 -5.88 18.57
N LYS A 215 11.82 -5.02 18.56
CA LYS A 215 10.76 -5.04 19.58
C LYS A 215 9.96 -6.34 19.55
N ALA A 216 9.57 -6.80 18.36
CA ALA A 216 8.89 -8.07 18.20
C ALA A 216 9.77 -9.24 18.68
N TRP A 217 11.06 -9.24 18.31
CA TRP A 217 12.05 -10.22 18.74
C TRP A 217 12.18 -10.27 20.26
N LYS A 218 12.34 -9.11 20.92
CA LYS A 218 12.42 -9.03 22.39
C LYS A 218 11.19 -9.58 23.11
N MET A 219 10.00 -9.40 22.55
CA MET A 219 8.76 -9.87 23.16
C MET A 219 8.50 -11.36 22.93
N TYR A 220 8.81 -11.87 21.74
CA TYR A 220 8.24 -13.14 21.26
C TYR A 220 9.25 -14.11 20.64
N SER A 221 10.52 -13.73 20.50
CA SER A 221 11.53 -14.62 19.94
C SER A 221 11.98 -15.68 20.94
N ARG A 222 12.43 -16.81 20.39
CA ARG A 222 13.18 -17.82 21.14
C ARG A 222 14.48 -18.24 20.44
N VAL A 223 14.88 -17.51 19.39
CA VAL A 223 16.14 -17.73 18.66
C VAL A 223 17.06 -16.51 18.85
N ARG A 224 18.36 -16.67 18.59
CA ARG A 224 19.30 -15.55 18.72
C ARG A 224 19.03 -14.55 17.60
N TRP A 225 19.18 -13.26 17.90
CA TRP A 225 19.01 -12.18 16.92
C TRP A 225 19.82 -12.43 15.65
N GLU A 226 21.10 -12.78 15.79
CA GLU A 226 22.03 -13.10 14.69
C GLU A 226 21.50 -14.22 13.76
N ASP A 227 20.84 -15.23 14.32
CA ASP A 227 20.37 -16.41 13.56
C ASP A 227 19.25 -16.02 12.57
N LEU A 228 18.55 -14.91 12.79
CA LEU A 228 17.53 -14.39 11.88
C LEU A 228 18.13 -13.73 10.62
N PHE A 229 19.35 -13.22 10.72
CA PHE A 229 20.02 -12.47 9.65
C PHE A 229 20.88 -13.37 8.77
N GLU A 230 21.49 -14.40 9.35
CA GLU A 230 22.46 -15.27 8.69
C GLU A 230 21.97 -15.80 7.31
N PRO A 231 20.73 -16.30 7.16
CA PRO A 231 20.26 -16.76 5.85
C PRO A 231 20.27 -15.65 4.78
N SER A 232 19.89 -14.42 5.17
CA SER A 232 19.84 -13.26 4.27
C SER A 232 21.24 -12.72 3.96
N ILE A 233 22.15 -12.74 4.94
CA ILE A 233 23.56 -12.41 4.75
C ILE A 233 24.18 -13.35 3.72
N ARG A 234 23.94 -14.66 3.83
CA ARG A 234 24.41 -15.65 2.85
C ARG A 234 23.84 -15.40 1.46
N LEU A 235 22.55 -15.09 1.33
CA LEU A 235 21.97 -14.72 0.02
C LEU A 235 22.64 -13.50 -0.60
N CYS A 236 23.01 -12.50 0.19
CA CYS A 236 23.74 -11.32 -0.27
C CYS A 236 25.15 -11.65 -0.79
N GLU A 237 25.85 -12.59 -0.15
CA GLU A 237 27.26 -12.91 -0.40
C GLU A 237 27.46 -14.01 -1.43
N GLU A 238 26.71 -15.11 -1.31
CA GLU A 238 26.75 -16.25 -2.22
C GLU A 238 25.94 -16.00 -3.49
N GLY A 239 25.05 -15.00 -3.45
CA GLY A 239 24.21 -14.57 -4.55
C GLY A 239 22.82 -15.22 -4.52
N VAL A 240 21.85 -14.50 -5.08
CA VAL A 240 20.45 -14.93 -5.17
C VAL A 240 20.00 -14.98 -6.61
N ARG A 241 19.19 -16.00 -6.95
CA ARG A 241 18.60 -16.11 -8.28
C ARG A 241 17.55 -15.02 -8.48
N VAL A 242 17.66 -14.29 -9.58
CA VAL A 242 16.67 -13.30 -10.00
C VAL A 242 15.35 -14.01 -10.27
N THR A 243 14.32 -13.65 -9.49
CA THR A 243 12.98 -14.22 -9.65
C THR A 243 12.32 -13.68 -10.90
N ARG A 244 11.30 -14.39 -11.39
CA ARG A 244 10.43 -13.92 -12.49
C ARG A 244 9.86 -12.53 -12.23
N TYR A 245 9.44 -12.27 -10.98
CA TYR A 245 8.85 -11.00 -10.60
C TYR A 245 9.90 -9.88 -10.56
N LEU A 246 11.09 -10.12 -10.00
CA LEU A 246 12.19 -9.15 -10.05
C LEU A 246 12.58 -8.82 -11.49
N ALA A 247 12.78 -9.81 -12.35
CA ALA A 247 13.10 -9.60 -13.76
C ALA A 247 12.03 -8.77 -14.48
N ARG A 248 10.74 -9.06 -14.24
CA ARG A 248 9.62 -8.27 -14.77
C ARG A 248 9.65 -6.83 -14.26
N ARG A 249 9.95 -6.61 -12.98
CA ARG A 249 10.03 -5.24 -12.42
C ARG A 249 11.18 -4.45 -13.00
N ILE A 250 12.35 -5.07 -13.17
CA ILE A 250 13.49 -4.45 -13.85
C ILE A 250 13.11 -4.04 -15.28
N ASP A 251 12.41 -4.89 -16.03
CA ASP A 251 11.99 -4.56 -17.40
C ASP A 251 10.97 -3.41 -17.47
N VAL A 252 10.00 -3.37 -16.54
CA VAL A 252 9.03 -2.25 -16.44
C VAL A 252 9.74 -0.94 -16.11
N GLU A 253 10.72 -0.99 -15.22
CA GLU A 253 11.41 0.18 -14.67
C GLU A 253 12.72 0.52 -15.43
N LYS A 254 13.05 -0.20 -16.50
CA LYS A 254 14.32 -0.07 -17.24
C LYS A 254 14.61 1.33 -17.73
N GLY A 255 13.57 2.12 -18.02
CA GLY A 255 13.71 3.49 -18.51
C GLY A 255 14.52 4.37 -17.55
N TRP A 256 14.18 4.34 -16.26
CA TRP A 256 14.93 5.13 -15.26
C TRP A 256 16.16 4.38 -14.75
N LEU A 257 16.11 3.04 -14.64
CA LEU A 257 17.25 2.25 -14.19
C LEU A 257 18.46 2.40 -15.12
N ARG A 258 18.26 2.56 -16.44
CA ARG A 258 19.35 2.82 -17.39
C ARG A 258 20.04 4.17 -17.17
N SER A 259 19.33 5.17 -16.67
CA SER A 259 19.87 6.49 -16.34
C SER A 259 20.31 6.63 -14.88
N ALA A 260 20.04 5.63 -14.04
CA ALA A 260 20.41 5.66 -12.63
C ALA A 260 21.94 5.50 -12.45
N ASP A 261 22.46 5.97 -11.32
CA ASP A 261 23.87 5.78 -10.97
C ASP A 261 24.16 4.27 -10.79
N LYS A 262 25.10 3.75 -11.57
CA LYS A 262 25.50 2.33 -11.51
C LYS A 262 26.23 1.99 -10.22
N ARG A 263 26.69 2.96 -9.42
CA ARG A 263 27.19 2.70 -8.07
C ARG A 263 26.05 2.23 -7.15
N GLU A 264 24.86 2.80 -7.31
CA GLU A 264 23.68 2.51 -6.50
C GLU A 264 22.98 1.23 -6.98
N TRP A 265 22.77 1.09 -8.29
CA TRP A 265 21.92 0.04 -8.87
C TRP A 265 22.66 -0.97 -9.75
N GLY A 266 24.00 -0.91 -9.77
CA GLY A 266 24.85 -1.76 -10.61
C GLY A 266 24.66 -3.26 -10.39
N PHE A 267 24.21 -3.66 -9.19
CA PHE A 267 23.91 -5.05 -8.86
C PHE A 267 22.77 -5.65 -9.69
N LEU A 268 21.94 -4.83 -10.37
CA LEU A 268 20.88 -5.27 -11.28
C LEU A 268 21.39 -5.52 -12.71
N PHE A 269 22.65 -5.21 -13.00
CA PHE A 269 23.26 -5.40 -14.31
C PHE A 269 24.14 -6.64 -14.34
N ARG A 270 24.18 -7.30 -15.49
CA ARG A 270 25.14 -8.37 -15.72
C ARG A 270 26.56 -7.78 -15.72
N LYS A 271 27.45 -8.43 -14.98
CA LYS A 271 28.83 -7.98 -14.79
C LYS A 271 29.53 -7.72 -16.13
N GLY A 272 30.05 -6.51 -16.32
CA GLY A 272 30.79 -6.11 -17.51
C GLY A 272 29.92 -5.74 -18.72
N THR A 273 28.60 -5.63 -18.56
CA THR A 273 27.68 -5.26 -19.65
C THR A 273 26.64 -4.24 -19.20
N ASP A 274 26.00 -3.58 -20.15
CA ASP A 274 24.88 -2.64 -19.92
C ASP A 274 23.50 -3.30 -20.06
N GLU A 275 23.49 -4.62 -19.94
CA GLU A 275 22.30 -5.47 -19.93
C GLU A 275 21.90 -5.80 -18.49
N PHE A 276 20.59 -5.74 -18.23
CA PHE A 276 20.03 -6.14 -16.95
C PHE A 276 20.10 -7.64 -16.74
N LEU A 277 20.17 -8.06 -15.47
CA LEU A 277 20.01 -9.45 -15.10
C LEU A 277 18.62 -9.96 -15.49
N LYS A 278 18.58 -11.19 -16.00
CA LYS A 278 17.36 -11.90 -16.40
C LYS A 278 16.95 -12.93 -15.35
N GLU A 279 15.70 -13.38 -15.44
CA GLU A 279 15.18 -14.48 -14.62
C GLU A 279 16.15 -15.68 -14.62
N GLY A 280 16.45 -16.19 -13.43
CA GLY A 280 17.35 -17.32 -13.21
C GLY A 280 18.84 -16.97 -13.12
N GLU A 281 19.27 -15.78 -13.56
CA GLU A 281 20.64 -15.29 -13.37
C GLU A 281 20.89 -14.91 -11.91
N VAL A 282 22.16 -14.74 -11.52
CA VAL A 282 22.55 -14.52 -10.12
C VAL A 282 22.85 -13.05 -9.87
N MET A 283 22.18 -12.48 -8.86
CA MET A 283 22.38 -11.15 -8.33
C MET A 283 23.18 -11.23 -7.02
N TYR A 284 24.15 -10.33 -6.83
CA TYR A 284 24.96 -10.24 -5.61
C TYR A 284 24.79 -8.88 -4.95
N ARG A 285 24.67 -8.84 -3.61
CA ARG A 285 24.48 -7.59 -2.84
C ARG A 285 25.43 -7.53 -1.64
N PRO A 286 26.76 -7.51 -1.86
CA PRO A 286 27.74 -7.62 -0.77
C PRO A 286 27.76 -6.42 0.18
N ALA A 287 27.41 -5.21 -0.27
CA ALA A 287 27.25 -4.05 0.61
C ALA A 287 26.14 -4.30 1.65
N LEU A 288 24.94 -4.67 1.17
CA LEU A 288 23.84 -5.08 2.04
C LEU A 288 24.20 -6.24 2.95
N GLY A 289 24.94 -7.25 2.46
CA GLY A 289 25.40 -8.35 3.30
C GLY A 289 26.26 -7.90 4.48
N LYS A 290 27.16 -6.93 4.27
CA LYS A 290 27.96 -6.31 5.34
C LYS A 290 27.08 -5.53 6.32
N THR A 291 26.12 -4.76 5.81
CA THR A 291 25.18 -4.01 6.66
C THR A 291 24.35 -4.94 7.53
N LEU A 292 23.75 -5.98 6.96
CA LEU A 292 23.00 -6.99 7.70
C LEU A 292 23.87 -7.67 8.76
N ARG A 293 25.15 -7.94 8.48
CA ARG A 293 26.10 -8.47 9.46
C ARG A 293 26.35 -7.49 10.62
N VAL A 294 26.54 -6.20 10.34
CA VAL A 294 26.71 -5.19 11.38
C VAL A 294 25.47 -5.11 12.28
N ILE A 295 24.27 -5.21 11.71
CA ILE A 295 23.00 -5.22 12.47
C ILE A 295 22.86 -6.51 13.29
N ALA A 296 23.23 -7.66 12.73
CA ALA A 296 23.24 -8.94 13.44
C ALA A 296 24.15 -8.88 14.68
N GLU A 297 25.35 -8.31 14.55
CA GLU A 297 26.36 -8.25 15.61
C GLU A 297 26.07 -7.17 16.66
N LYS A 298 25.51 -6.03 16.27
CA LYS A 298 25.35 -4.85 17.15
C LYS A 298 23.91 -4.54 17.53
N GLY A 299 22.93 -5.30 17.05
CA GLY A 299 21.51 -5.01 17.27
C GLY A 299 21.11 -3.66 16.67
N LEU A 300 20.27 -2.91 17.40
CA LEU A 300 19.79 -1.58 16.98
C LEU A 300 20.92 -0.60 16.64
N ASP A 301 21.97 -0.57 17.45
CA ASP A 301 23.12 0.32 17.25
C ASP A 301 23.86 0.04 15.94
N GLY A 302 23.68 -1.15 15.36
CA GLY A 302 24.22 -1.50 14.06
C GLY A 302 23.57 -0.77 12.89
N PHE A 303 22.31 -0.32 13.04
CA PHE A 303 21.57 0.40 12.00
C PHE A 303 21.40 1.89 12.34
N TYR A 304 20.92 2.18 13.55
CA TYR A 304 20.55 3.54 13.96
C TYR A 304 21.73 4.37 14.47
N LYS A 305 22.89 3.74 14.71
CA LYS A 305 24.13 4.40 15.14
C LYS A 305 25.33 3.94 14.30
N GLY A 306 26.50 4.48 14.62
CA GLY A 306 27.76 4.00 14.06
C GLY A 306 27.94 4.28 12.57
N GLY A 307 28.56 3.33 11.85
CA GLY A 307 28.97 3.50 10.45
C GLY A 307 27.82 3.50 9.46
N VAL A 308 26.84 2.59 9.64
CA VAL A 308 25.67 2.48 8.76
C VAL A 308 24.82 3.74 8.82
N ALA A 309 24.47 4.21 10.03
CA ALA A 309 23.73 5.46 10.22
C ALA A 309 24.43 6.67 9.58
N LYS A 310 25.75 6.79 9.76
CA LYS A 310 26.55 7.87 9.15
C LYS A 310 26.54 7.82 7.63
N SER A 311 26.64 6.62 7.05
CA SER A 311 26.59 6.44 5.59
C SER A 311 25.23 6.83 5.04
N LEU A 312 24.16 6.28 5.64
CA LEU A 312 22.78 6.55 5.26
C LEU A 312 22.47 8.05 5.29
N VAL A 313 22.73 8.73 6.41
CA VAL A 313 22.46 10.18 6.56
C VAL A 313 23.26 11.00 5.56
N LYS A 314 24.55 10.67 5.39
CA LYS A 314 25.40 11.36 4.42
C LYS A 314 24.83 11.20 3.01
N PHE A 315 24.50 9.99 2.60
CA PHE A 315 24.00 9.68 1.27
C PHE A 315 22.62 10.32 1.01
N VAL A 316 21.70 10.26 1.97
CA VAL A 316 20.39 10.92 1.87
C VAL A 316 20.54 12.42 1.68
N ARG A 317 21.45 13.07 2.43
CA ARG A 317 21.74 14.51 2.28
C ARG A 317 22.41 14.84 0.95
N GLU A 318 23.33 14.01 0.46
CA GLU A 318 23.90 14.14 -0.90
C GLU A 318 22.82 14.05 -1.99
N LYS A 319 21.72 13.34 -1.72
CA LYS A 319 20.53 13.25 -2.60
C LYS A 319 19.47 14.33 -2.32
N GLY A 320 19.82 15.36 -1.56
CA GLY A 320 18.94 16.50 -1.27
C GLY A 320 17.92 16.26 -0.15
N GLY A 321 18.13 15.22 0.66
CA GLY A 321 17.30 14.91 1.82
C GLY A 321 17.68 15.67 3.08
N ILE A 322 16.83 15.54 4.08
CA ILE A 322 16.88 16.30 5.34
C ILE A 322 17.07 15.43 6.59
N LEU A 323 17.22 14.11 6.39
CA LEU A 323 17.47 13.15 7.47
C LEU A 323 18.74 13.53 8.26
N THR A 324 18.70 13.37 9.57
CA THR A 324 19.80 13.62 10.50
C THR A 324 20.18 12.36 11.29
N LEU A 325 21.31 12.39 12.01
CA LEU A 325 21.67 11.28 12.89
C LEU A 325 20.78 11.25 14.13
N GLU A 326 20.39 12.44 14.58
CA GLU A 326 19.48 12.65 15.70
C GLU A 326 18.09 12.06 15.39
N ASP A 327 17.62 12.19 14.14
CA ASP A 327 16.38 11.54 13.68
C ASP A 327 16.45 10.02 13.79
N LEU A 328 17.57 9.41 13.37
CA LEU A 328 17.76 7.95 13.47
C LEU A 328 17.84 7.49 14.92
N GLU A 329 18.55 8.22 15.79
CA GLU A 329 18.69 7.86 17.20
C GLU A 329 17.40 8.06 18.00
N ALA A 330 16.54 9.00 17.59
CA ALA A 330 15.27 9.28 18.23
C ALA A 330 14.12 8.37 17.75
N TYR A 331 14.29 7.64 16.65
CA TYR A 331 13.24 6.78 16.11
C TYR A 331 12.92 5.62 17.04
N GLU A 332 11.63 5.39 17.26
CA GLU A 332 11.12 4.26 18.02
C GLU A 332 9.78 3.80 17.43
N SER A 333 9.64 2.49 17.20
CA SER A 333 8.41 1.88 16.70
C SER A 333 7.36 1.71 17.81
N ASP A 334 6.08 1.80 17.50
CA ASP A 334 5.03 1.66 18.51
C ASP A 334 4.58 0.21 18.68
N VAL A 335 4.33 -0.19 19.93
CA VAL A 335 3.68 -1.48 20.25
C VAL A 335 2.33 -1.21 20.90
N GLU A 336 1.27 -1.60 20.23
CA GLU A 336 -0.10 -1.30 20.64
C GLU A 336 -1.01 -2.54 20.63
N GLU A 337 -2.15 -2.44 21.30
CA GLU A 337 -3.24 -3.42 21.13
C GLU A 337 -3.78 -3.35 19.70
N THR A 338 -4.11 -4.50 19.11
CA THR A 338 -4.75 -4.56 17.79
C THR A 338 -6.11 -3.87 17.78
N ALA A 339 -6.48 -3.24 16.67
CA ALA A 339 -7.88 -2.96 16.37
C ALA A 339 -8.66 -4.27 16.19
N LYS A 340 -9.88 -4.32 16.75
CA LYS A 340 -10.74 -5.51 16.73
C LYS A 340 -12.08 -5.19 16.11
N ALA A 341 -12.61 -6.11 15.32
CA ALA A 341 -13.98 -6.05 14.81
C ALA A 341 -14.61 -7.44 14.81
N TRP A 342 -15.95 -7.47 14.81
CA TRP A 342 -16.71 -8.69 14.62
C TRP A 342 -17.50 -8.60 13.32
N ALA A 343 -17.13 -9.45 12.37
CA ALA A 343 -17.75 -9.50 11.04
C ALA A 343 -17.85 -10.95 10.54
N PHE A 344 -18.97 -11.29 9.91
CA PHE A 344 -19.23 -12.61 9.33
C PHE A 344 -19.04 -13.76 10.33
N GLY A 345 -19.43 -13.54 11.59
CA GLY A 345 -19.33 -14.53 12.66
C GLY A 345 -17.90 -14.81 13.16
N ARG A 346 -16.94 -13.92 12.86
CA ARG A 346 -15.53 -14.05 13.27
C ARG A 346 -15.01 -12.76 13.90
N GLU A 347 -14.07 -12.91 14.83
CA GLU A 347 -13.24 -11.80 15.29
C GLU A 347 -12.14 -11.53 14.26
N ILE A 348 -12.01 -10.26 13.87
CA ILE A 348 -10.99 -9.76 12.94
C ILE A 348 -10.04 -8.89 13.74
N LEU A 349 -8.75 -9.20 13.65
CA LEU A 349 -7.66 -8.43 14.27
C LEU A 349 -6.90 -7.67 13.18
N THR A 350 -6.65 -6.39 13.40
CA THR A 350 -5.91 -5.54 12.48
C THR A 350 -5.16 -4.43 13.23
N CYS A 351 -4.39 -3.62 12.51
CA CYS A 351 -3.64 -2.46 13.01
C CYS A 351 -4.54 -1.23 13.24
N LYS A 352 -4.14 -0.29 14.09
CA LYS A 352 -4.81 1.03 14.17
C LYS A 352 -4.20 2.03 13.18
N ALA A 353 -4.81 3.20 13.04
CA ALA A 353 -4.20 4.32 12.30
C ALA A 353 -2.77 4.58 12.83
N PRO A 354 -1.79 4.92 11.96
CA PRO A 354 -1.94 5.32 10.55
C PRO A 354 -2.11 4.15 9.56
N CYS A 355 -2.12 2.90 10.03
CA CYS A 355 -2.44 1.75 9.19
C CYS A 355 -3.91 1.77 8.73
N SER A 356 -4.21 1.17 7.58
CA SER A 356 -5.56 1.13 7.01
C SER A 356 -6.54 0.15 7.69
N GLY A 357 -6.20 -0.41 8.86
CA GLY A 357 -7.07 -1.32 9.60
C GLY A 357 -8.46 -0.75 9.96
N PRO A 358 -8.59 0.53 10.36
CA PRO A 358 -9.90 1.16 10.54
C PRO A 358 -10.81 1.10 9.31
N VAL A 359 -10.23 1.29 8.12
CA VAL A 359 -10.95 1.30 6.85
C VAL A 359 -11.33 -0.12 6.42
N LEU A 360 -10.51 -1.12 6.74
CA LEU A 360 -10.90 -2.52 6.62
C LEU A 360 -12.13 -2.82 7.51
N ILE A 361 -12.14 -2.32 8.75
CA ILE A 361 -13.26 -2.49 9.68
C ILE A 361 -14.54 -1.80 9.15
N GLU A 362 -14.42 -0.58 8.61
CA GLU A 362 -15.52 0.10 7.91
C GLU A 362 -16.11 -0.79 6.80
N GLY A 363 -15.26 -1.26 5.88
CA GLY A 363 -15.69 -2.10 4.75
C GLY A 363 -16.36 -3.40 5.20
N LEU A 364 -15.81 -4.07 6.21
CA LEU A 364 -16.39 -5.28 6.79
C LEU A 364 -17.75 -5.01 7.44
N ASN A 365 -17.88 -3.93 8.20
CA ASN A 365 -19.13 -3.54 8.83
C ASN A 365 -20.19 -3.14 7.80
N ILE A 366 -19.80 -2.54 6.67
CA ILE A 366 -20.70 -2.28 5.52
C ILE A 366 -21.16 -3.60 4.93
N ALA A 367 -20.22 -4.47 4.54
CA ALA A 367 -20.47 -5.70 3.82
C ALA A 367 -21.29 -6.73 4.60
N GLU A 368 -21.07 -6.85 5.92
CA GLU A 368 -21.81 -7.81 6.77
C GLU A 368 -23.33 -7.56 6.77
N GLY A 369 -23.75 -6.30 6.55
CA GLY A 369 -25.17 -5.94 6.48
C GLY A 369 -25.80 -6.07 5.08
N LEU A 370 -25.05 -6.55 4.09
CA LEU A 370 -25.52 -6.80 2.72
C LEU A 370 -25.67 -8.32 2.50
N ASP A 371 -26.60 -8.72 1.63
CA ASP A 371 -26.71 -10.13 1.26
C ASP A 371 -25.56 -10.54 0.33
N MET A 372 -24.60 -11.28 0.87
CA MET A 372 -23.41 -11.75 0.16
C MET A 372 -23.51 -13.24 -0.24
N SER A 373 -24.70 -13.84 -0.21
CA SER A 373 -24.86 -15.30 -0.30
C SER A 373 -24.88 -15.88 -1.72
N ASN A 374 -25.21 -15.08 -2.76
CA ASN A 374 -25.44 -15.58 -4.12
C ASN A 374 -24.55 -14.94 -5.20
N ASP A 375 -23.33 -15.45 -5.33
CA ASP A 375 -22.30 -14.95 -6.25
C ASP A 375 -22.58 -15.25 -7.75
N ARG A 376 -23.64 -16.00 -8.08
CA ARG A 376 -23.92 -16.39 -9.47
C ARG A 376 -24.57 -15.30 -10.32
N SER A 377 -25.03 -14.22 -9.70
CA SER A 377 -25.82 -13.16 -10.35
C SER A 377 -25.03 -11.87 -10.63
N GLY A 378 -23.74 -11.81 -10.26
CA GLY A 378 -22.93 -10.59 -10.32
C GLY A 378 -23.29 -9.54 -9.26
N LEU A 379 -24.43 -9.70 -8.56
CA LEU A 379 -24.87 -8.80 -7.51
C LEU A 379 -23.91 -8.75 -6.31
N VAL A 380 -23.35 -9.90 -5.91
CA VAL A 380 -22.34 -9.95 -4.85
C VAL A 380 -21.09 -9.18 -5.26
N THR A 381 -20.58 -9.40 -6.47
CA THR A 381 -19.49 -8.61 -7.05
C THR A 381 -19.79 -7.11 -7.05
N HIS A 382 -21.00 -6.73 -7.46
CA HIS A 382 -21.45 -5.34 -7.43
C HIS A 382 -21.42 -4.75 -6.01
N ARG A 383 -21.94 -5.47 -5.02
CA ARG A 383 -21.94 -5.05 -3.61
C ARG A 383 -20.52 -4.97 -3.02
N ILE A 384 -19.62 -5.87 -3.42
CA ILE A 384 -18.19 -5.79 -3.09
C ILE A 384 -17.60 -4.51 -3.71
N ILE A 385 -17.86 -4.22 -4.98
CA ILE A 385 -17.39 -3.01 -5.66
C ILE A 385 -17.89 -1.75 -4.94
N GLU A 386 -19.17 -1.67 -4.59
CA GLU A 386 -19.72 -0.51 -3.88
C GLU A 386 -19.12 -0.36 -2.47
N THR A 387 -18.94 -1.47 -1.75
CA THR A 387 -18.19 -1.46 -0.47
C THR A 387 -16.76 -0.95 -0.67
N MET A 388 -16.10 -1.39 -1.75
CA MET A 388 -14.73 -0.99 -2.09
C MET A 388 -14.60 0.52 -2.41
N LYS A 389 -15.65 1.15 -2.92
CA LYS A 389 -15.64 2.60 -3.15
C LYS A 389 -15.85 3.40 -1.87
N TRP A 390 -16.72 2.92 -0.98
CA TRP A 390 -16.93 3.55 0.33
C TRP A 390 -15.68 3.47 1.20
N LEU A 391 -15.06 2.29 1.37
CA LEU A 391 -13.82 2.22 2.14
C LEU A 391 -12.68 3.02 1.47
N SER A 392 -12.64 3.12 0.14
CA SER A 392 -11.64 3.97 -0.54
C SER A 392 -11.81 5.45 -0.18
N ALA A 393 -13.05 5.92 -0.01
CA ALA A 393 -13.30 7.27 0.50
C ALA A 393 -12.93 7.39 1.99
N GLY A 394 -13.30 6.41 2.83
CA GLY A 394 -12.89 6.36 4.23
C GLY A 394 -11.37 6.35 4.41
N ARG A 395 -10.60 5.76 3.50
CA ARG A 395 -9.13 5.82 3.50
C ARG A 395 -8.58 7.23 3.45
N THR A 396 -9.25 8.13 2.74
CA THR A 396 -8.83 9.54 2.64
C THR A 396 -9.07 10.33 3.92
N GLU A 397 -9.76 9.74 4.89
CA GLU A 397 -10.00 10.29 6.23
C GLU A 397 -8.97 9.81 7.24
N LEU A 398 -7.95 9.03 6.84
CA LEU A 398 -6.87 8.57 7.73
C LEU A 398 -5.72 9.59 7.78
N GLY A 399 -5.07 9.64 8.93
CA GLY A 399 -3.89 10.46 9.19
C GLY A 399 -3.08 9.86 10.34
N ASP A 400 -1.98 10.52 10.70
CA ASP A 400 -1.22 10.16 11.90
C ASP A 400 -2.04 10.55 13.14
N PRO A 401 -2.43 9.60 14.01
CA PRO A 401 -3.23 9.91 15.19
C PRO A 401 -2.49 10.77 16.22
N PHE A 402 -1.15 10.81 16.17
CA PHE A 402 -0.30 11.57 17.10
C PHE A 402 -0.03 13.01 16.65
N ASP A 403 -0.40 13.36 15.42
CA ASP A 403 -0.32 14.74 14.93
C ASP A 403 -1.50 15.56 15.47
N SER A 404 -1.22 16.51 16.36
CA SER A 404 -2.25 17.37 16.96
C SER A 404 -2.94 18.30 15.97
N ASP A 405 -2.29 18.64 14.85
CA ASP A 405 -2.81 19.57 13.84
C ASP A 405 -3.72 18.87 12.82
N VAL A 406 -3.61 17.54 12.71
CA VAL A 406 -4.32 16.71 11.71
C VAL A 406 -5.15 15.59 12.35
N SER A 407 -5.13 15.45 13.68
CA SER A 407 -5.77 14.34 14.39
C SER A 407 -7.26 14.21 14.04
N ASN A 408 -7.57 13.13 13.32
CA ASN A 408 -8.90 12.77 12.86
C ASN A 408 -9.48 11.59 13.67
N VAL A 409 -8.99 11.38 14.90
CA VAL A 409 -9.34 10.23 15.76
C VAL A 409 -10.84 10.05 15.92
N ALA A 410 -11.60 11.14 16.12
CA ALA A 410 -13.06 11.08 16.23
C ALA A 410 -13.72 10.60 14.93
N ARG A 411 -13.21 11.08 13.78
CA ARG A 411 -13.69 10.68 12.45
C ARG A 411 -13.35 9.22 12.15
N VAL A 412 -12.14 8.78 12.49
CA VAL A 412 -11.70 7.38 12.36
C VAL A 412 -12.59 6.45 13.20
N ALA A 413 -12.90 6.83 14.44
CA ALA A 413 -13.81 6.06 15.29
C ALA A 413 -15.24 6.00 14.72
N GLU A 414 -15.72 7.10 14.10
CA GLU A 414 -17.02 7.16 13.45
C GLU A 414 -17.12 6.18 12.27
N ILE A 415 -16.16 6.23 11.32
CA ILE A 415 -16.21 5.39 10.10
C ILE A 415 -16.15 3.89 10.42
N GLN A 416 -15.49 3.51 11.53
CA GLN A 416 -15.43 2.13 11.99
C GLN A 416 -16.74 1.62 12.60
N SER A 417 -17.69 2.50 12.92
CA SER A 417 -18.90 2.12 13.67
C SER A 417 -19.92 1.36 12.81
N LYS A 418 -20.66 0.44 13.43
CA LYS A 418 -21.78 -0.25 12.75
C LYS A 418 -22.91 0.73 12.39
N GLN A 419 -23.06 1.82 13.14
CA GLN A 419 -24.00 2.90 12.88
C GLN A 419 -23.66 3.61 11.57
N PHE A 420 -22.39 4.01 11.38
CA PHE A 420 -21.93 4.61 10.14
C PHE A 420 -22.11 3.67 8.95
N ALA A 421 -21.73 2.40 9.09
CA ALA A 421 -21.93 1.38 8.07
C ALA A 421 -23.43 1.21 7.68
N ALA A 422 -24.35 1.31 8.64
CA ALA A 422 -25.79 1.27 8.37
C ALA A 422 -26.28 2.49 7.60
N MET A 423 -25.72 3.68 7.84
CA MET A 423 -26.00 4.87 7.04
C MET A 423 -25.46 4.72 5.61
N VAL A 424 -24.22 4.23 5.46
CA VAL A 424 -23.59 3.98 4.16
C VAL A 424 -24.39 3.02 3.31
N ARG A 425 -24.87 1.90 3.87
CA ARG A 425 -25.68 0.91 3.13
C ARG A 425 -26.93 1.49 2.48
N ARG A 426 -27.56 2.51 3.07
CA ARG A 426 -28.75 3.18 2.48
C ARG A 426 -28.42 3.92 1.18
N ASN A 427 -27.14 4.21 0.95
CA ASN A 427 -26.64 4.88 -0.25
C ASN A 427 -26.04 3.92 -1.28
N ILE A 428 -26.09 2.60 -1.05
CA ILE A 428 -25.69 1.57 -2.00
C ILE A 428 -26.92 1.16 -2.82
N SER A 429 -26.79 1.20 -4.15
CA SER A 429 -27.82 0.74 -5.08
C SER A 429 -27.44 -0.62 -5.64
N ASP A 430 -28.34 -1.59 -5.72
CA ASP A 430 -28.06 -2.91 -6.30
C ASP A 430 -28.00 -2.95 -7.85
N ILE A 431 -28.35 -1.84 -8.51
CA ILE A 431 -28.52 -1.80 -9.98
C ILE A 431 -27.57 -0.85 -10.70
N ARG A 432 -26.86 0.02 -9.97
CA ARG A 432 -25.96 1.01 -10.57
C ARG A 432 -24.87 1.43 -9.61
N THR A 433 -23.84 2.05 -10.19
CA THR A 433 -22.78 2.73 -9.45
C THR A 433 -22.83 4.23 -9.68
N TYR A 434 -22.24 5.00 -8.77
CA TYR A 434 -22.15 6.45 -8.86
C TYR A 434 -20.73 6.94 -9.17
N GLY A 435 -20.62 8.19 -9.64
CA GLY A 435 -19.33 8.87 -9.77
C GLY A 435 -18.68 9.15 -8.41
N TRP A 436 -17.35 9.37 -8.39
CA TRP A 436 -16.54 9.40 -7.17
C TRP A 436 -17.02 10.37 -6.07
N LYS A 437 -17.61 11.51 -6.45
CA LYS A 437 -18.16 12.51 -5.49
C LYS A 437 -19.27 11.96 -4.61
N HIS A 438 -19.98 10.93 -5.04
CA HIS A 438 -21.03 10.27 -4.26
C HIS A 438 -20.51 9.64 -2.97
N TYR A 439 -19.29 9.10 -3.00
CA TYR A 439 -18.68 8.43 -1.85
C TYR A 439 -17.96 9.41 -0.92
N ASN A 440 -17.92 10.70 -1.28
CA ASN A 440 -17.37 11.80 -0.47
C ASN A 440 -15.91 11.60 0.01
N PRO A 441 -14.93 11.36 -0.88
CA PRO A 441 -13.53 11.31 -0.47
C PRO A 441 -13.00 12.71 -0.12
N SER A 442 -12.13 12.79 0.90
CA SER A 442 -11.47 14.01 1.37
C SER A 442 -10.43 14.54 0.38
N TYR A 443 -9.83 13.67 -0.43
CA TYR A 443 -8.95 14.02 -1.55
C TYR A 443 -8.90 12.91 -2.61
N GLU A 444 -8.35 13.22 -3.79
CA GLU A 444 -8.17 12.22 -4.85
C GLU A 444 -6.98 11.31 -4.53
N PHE A 445 -7.24 10.00 -4.44
CA PHE A 445 -6.21 9.00 -4.15
C PHE A 445 -5.37 8.70 -5.40
N LYS A 446 -4.04 8.64 -5.25
CA LYS A 446 -3.13 8.23 -6.34
C LYS A 446 -2.79 6.75 -6.19
N GLU A 447 -2.83 6.01 -7.29
CA GLU A 447 -2.48 4.59 -7.30
C GLU A 447 -1.04 4.36 -6.78
N ASP A 448 -0.91 3.48 -5.79
CA ASP A 448 0.34 3.10 -5.13
C ASP A 448 0.64 1.61 -5.33
N HIS A 449 1.92 1.25 -5.36
CA HIS A 449 2.40 -0.13 -5.47
C HIS A 449 3.78 -0.23 -4.82
N GLY A 450 4.17 -1.39 -4.30
CA GLY A 450 5.54 -1.59 -3.78
C GLY A 450 5.54 -2.09 -2.33
N THR A 451 4.73 -3.09 -2.04
CA THR A 451 4.59 -3.67 -0.71
C THR A 451 4.66 -5.19 -0.84
N SER A 452 5.29 -5.84 0.13
CA SER A 452 5.26 -7.29 0.30
C SER A 452 4.52 -7.65 1.57
N HIS A 453 3.93 -8.84 1.59
CA HIS A 453 3.24 -9.38 2.76
C HIS A 453 3.71 -10.80 3.02
N MET A 454 3.79 -11.14 4.29
CA MET A 454 4.03 -12.51 4.71
C MET A 454 3.15 -12.88 5.91
N SER A 455 2.84 -14.16 6.01
CA SER A 455 2.11 -14.75 7.14
C SER A 455 2.88 -15.94 7.68
N ALA A 456 2.92 -16.08 9.01
CA ALA A 456 3.54 -17.21 9.68
C ALA A 456 2.62 -17.77 10.78
N LEU A 457 2.66 -19.09 10.93
CA LEU A 457 2.05 -19.85 12.02
C LEU A 457 3.11 -20.79 12.60
N ASP A 458 3.19 -20.88 13.93
CA ASP A 458 4.08 -21.83 14.61
C ASP A 458 3.33 -22.97 15.31
N SER A 459 4.08 -23.89 15.90
CA SER A 459 3.54 -25.08 16.59
C SER A 459 2.74 -24.75 17.83
N ASP A 460 2.95 -23.57 18.42
CA ASP A 460 2.28 -23.14 19.64
C ASP A 460 0.96 -22.42 19.32
N GLY A 461 0.65 -22.20 18.03
CA GLY A 461 -0.54 -21.49 17.59
C GLY A 461 -0.40 -19.97 17.66
N MET A 462 0.83 -19.45 17.70
CA MET A 462 1.08 -18.03 17.41
C MET A 462 0.89 -17.80 15.91
N ALA A 463 0.25 -16.69 15.56
CA ALA A 463 0.05 -16.23 14.20
C ALA A 463 0.64 -14.84 14.02
N VAL A 464 1.34 -14.63 12.91
CA VAL A 464 1.89 -13.33 12.52
C VAL A 464 1.46 -12.99 11.12
N ALA A 465 1.01 -11.75 10.93
CA ALA A 465 0.78 -11.13 9.64
C ALA A 465 1.68 -9.88 9.57
N LEU A 466 2.65 -9.89 8.68
CA LEU A 466 3.66 -8.82 8.54
C LEU A 466 3.56 -8.24 7.14
N THR A 467 3.25 -6.95 7.07
CA THR A 467 3.25 -6.17 5.83
C THR A 467 4.40 -5.17 5.88
N THR A 468 5.21 -5.14 4.83
CA THR A 468 6.45 -4.37 4.81
C THR A 468 6.66 -3.70 3.46
N THR A 469 7.19 -2.49 3.47
CA THR A 469 7.19 -1.63 2.29
C THR A 469 8.32 -0.61 2.28
N VAL A 470 8.79 -0.26 1.08
CA VAL A 470 9.54 0.99 0.81
C VAL A 470 8.66 2.04 0.14
N ASN A 471 7.35 1.98 0.39
CA ASN A 471 6.28 2.77 -0.22
C ASN A 471 6.06 2.42 -1.71
N VAL A 472 6.71 3.16 -2.62
CA VAL A 472 6.57 2.94 -4.06
C VAL A 472 7.61 1.94 -4.59
N TYR A 473 7.46 1.45 -5.84
CA TYR A 473 8.49 0.58 -6.43
C TYR A 473 9.88 1.23 -6.41
N PHE A 474 10.85 0.53 -5.80
CA PHE A 474 12.22 1.00 -5.53
C PHE A 474 12.32 2.23 -4.61
N GLY A 475 11.26 2.49 -3.84
CA GLY A 475 11.15 3.59 -2.89
C GLY A 475 11.55 4.94 -3.49
N ALA A 476 12.41 5.67 -2.77
CA ALA A 476 12.94 6.97 -3.18
C ALA A 476 13.86 6.92 -4.43
N ARG A 477 14.06 5.73 -5.04
CA ARG A 477 14.95 5.49 -6.19
C ARG A 477 16.41 5.85 -5.94
N ILE A 478 16.83 5.78 -4.69
CA ILE A 478 18.21 5.91 -4.27
C ILE A 478 18.61 4.65 -3.49
N CYS A 479 19.86 4.22 -3.64
CA CYS A 479 20.42 3.10 -2.89
C CYS A 479 21.83 3.46 -2.47
N ASP A 480 22.11 3.52 -1.16
CA ASP A 480 23.46 3.83 -0.67
C ASP A 480 24.42 2.76 -1.21
N PRO A 481 25.45 3.11 -2.00
CA PRO A 481 26.39 2.15 -2.55
C PRO A 481 27.29 1.49 -1.48
N GLU A 482 27.40 2.09 -0.29
CA GLU A 482 28.28 1.62 0.78
C GLU A 482 27.58 0.65 1.74
N THR A 483 26.25 0.69 1.86
CA THR A 483 25.47 -0.07 2.86
C THR A 483 24.35 -0.91 2.28
#